data_AF-A0A2H9MUC7-F1
#
_entry.id   AF-A0A2H9MUC7-F1
#
_cell.length_a   1.000
_cell.length_b   1.000
_cell.length_c   1.000
_cell.angle_alpha   90.00
_cell.angle_beta   90.00
_cell.angle_gamma   90.00
#
_symmetry.space_group_name_H-M   'P 1'
#
loop_
_entity.id
_entity.type
_entity.pdbx_description
1 polymer ?
#
loop_
_entity_poly.entity_id
_entity_poly.type
_entity_poly.pdbx_seq_one_letter_code
_entity_poly.pdbx_strand_id
1 'polypeptide(L)'
;MITADVTNSQNTQQPFVYLTQVKNADNTVVSLSWLTGSLSPRQSFSPAQSWTSTETGLYTIEVFVWKSIDNPEALSAPLLMTVNVVDPKT
;
A
#
# COMPACT_ATOMS: atom_id res chain seq x y z
N MET A 1 9.96 -1.64 -5.59
CA MET A 1 9.50 -1.26 -4.23
C MET A 1 8.28 -0.38 -4.37
N ILE A 2 7.28 -0.57 -3.53
CA ILE A 2 6.09 0.28 -3.43
C ILE A 2 6.25 1.15 -2.19
N THR A 3 6.12 2.46 -2.33
CA THR A 3 6.30 3.43 -1.25
C THR A 3 5.22 4.49 -1.32
N ALA A 4 4.64 4.85 -0.18
CA ALA A 4 3.76 6.00 -0.04
C ALA A 4 3.90 6.59 1.36
N ASP A 5 3.81 7.90 1.48
CA ASP A 5 3.90 8.58 2.77
C ASP A 5 2.60 8.40 3.56
N VAL A 6 2.73 7.99 4.82
CA VAL A 6 1.66 7.97 5.79
C VAL A 6 1.94 9.08 6.80
N THR A 7 1.02 10.03 6.93
CA THR A 7 1.14 11.14 7.88
C THR A 7 -0.03 11.11 8.86
N ASN A 8 0.29 11.14 10.16
CA ASN A 8 -0.72 11.33 11.19
C ASN A 8 -1.01 12.83 11.38
N SER A 9 -2.07 13.32 10.73
CA SER A 9 -2.52 14.72 10.82
C SER A 9 -3.31 15.04 12.09
N GLN A 10 -3.38 14.13 13.06
CA GLN A 10 -4.08 14.32 14.33
C GLN A 10 -3.12 14.82 15.43
N ASN A 11 -3.70 15.23 16.56
CA ASN A 11 -2.97 15.61 17.78
C ASN A 11 -2.85 14.45 18.78
N THR A 12 -3.17 13.22 18.36
CA THR A 12 -3.16 12.00 19.17
C THR A 12 -2.32 10.93 18.49
N GLN A 13 -1.86 9.94 19.25
CA GLN A 13 -1.19 8.77 18.69
C GLN A 13 -2.18 7.92 17.88
N GLN A 14 -1.75 7.44 16.71
CA GLN A 14 -2.58 6.65 15.80
C GLN A 14 -1.89 5.33 15.43
N PRO A 15 -2.37 4.19 15.96
CA PRO A 15 -2.05 2.88 15.40
C PRO A 15 -2.57 2.77 13.98
N PHE A 16 -1.83 2.08 13.11
CA PHE A 16 -2.24 1.87 11.73
C PHE A 16 -1.75 0.54 11.18
N VAL A 17 -2.41 0.10 10.11
CA VAL A 17 -1.95 -0.91 9.16
C VAL A 17 -1.72 -0.20 7.83
N TYR A 18 -0.54 -0.36 7.25
CA TYR A 18 -0.24 0.01 5.88
C TYR A 18 -0.32 -1.25 5.03
N LEU A 19 -1.26 -1.30 4.10
CA LEU A 19 -1.56 -2.48 3.29
C LEU A 19 -1.40 -2.14 1.81
N THR A 20 -0.60 -2.93 1.11
CA THR A 20 -0.41 -2.85 -0.34
C THR A 20 -1.06 -4.05 -0.99
N GLN A 21 -1.91 -3.79 -1.98
CA GLN A 21 -2.59 -4.78 -2.80
C GLN A 21 -2.16 -4.58 -4.24
N VAL A 22 -1.73 -5.64 -4.93
CA VAL A 22 -1.40 -5.61 -6.35
C VAL A 22 -2.36 -6.52 -7.09
N LYS A 23 -3.00 -5.98 -8.12
CA LYS A 23 -3.94 -6.68 -8.99
C LYS A 23 -3.40 -6.74 -10.41
N ASN A 24 -3.60 -7.86 -11.09
CA ASN A 24 -3.33 -7.97 -12.53
C ASN A 24 -4.47 -7.34 -13.37
N ALA A 25 -4.36 -7.43 -14.69
CA ALA A 25 -5.35 -6.88 -15.64
C ALA A 25 -6.76 -7.48 -15.47
N ASP A 26 -6.87 -8.71 -14.96
CA ASP A 26 -8.15 -9.37 -14.66
C ASP A 26 -8.71 -8.97 -13.28
N ASN A 27 -8.16 -7.93 -12.65
CA ASN A 27 -8.52 -7.45 -11.31
C ASN A 27 -8.32 -8.51 -10.20
N THR A 28 -7.52 -9.55 -10.47
CA THR A 28 -7.17 -10.60 -9.50
C THR A 28 -6.00 -10.14 -8.64
N VAL A 29 -6.13 -10.30 -7.32
CA VAL A 29 -5.06 -9.97 -6.37
C VAL A 29 -3.92 -10.99 -6.50
N VAL A 30 -2.79 -10.53 -7.02
CA VAL A 30 -1.58 -11.35 -7.21
C VAL A 30 -0.55 -11.12 -6.12
N SER A 31 -0.67 -10.03 -5.36
CA SER A 31 0.17 -9.77 -4.19
C SER A 31 -0.63 -9.00 -3.15
N LEU A 32 -0.48 -9.40 -1.89
CA LEU A 32 -1.05 -8.73 -0.74
C LEU A 32 -0.04 -8.76 0.39
N SER A 33 0.24 -7.61 0.97
CA SER A 33 1.19 -7.51 2.07
C SER A 33 0.89 -6.29 2.92
N TRP A 34 1.25 -6.37 4.20
CA TRP A 34 0.98 -5.28 5.13
C TRP A 34 2.04 -5.19 6.23
N LEU A 35 2.07 -4.05 6.89
CA LEU A 35 2.78 -3.84 8.15
C LEU A 35 1.90 -3.05 9.11
N THR A 36 2.19 -3.19 10.39
CA THR A 36 1.54 -2.45 11.47
C THR A 36 2.52 -1.47 12.10
N GLY A 37 2.01 -0.33 12.56
CA GLY A 37 2.81 0.63 13.31
C GLY A 37 1.94 1.56 14.13
N SER A 38 2.58 2.56 14.72
CA SER A 38 1.91 3.64 15.42
C SER A 38 2.64 4.94 15.14
N LEU A 39 1.92 5.97 14.72
CA LEU A 39 2.46 7.29 14.46
C LEU A 39 2.14 8.21 15.63
N SER A 40 3.17 8.88 16.14
CA SER A 40 3.00 10.01 17.05
C SER A 40 2.21 11.14 16.37
N PRO A 41 1.62 12.08 17.13
CA PRO A 41 0.98 13.26 16.57
C PRO A 41 1.90 13.96 15.56
N ARG A 42 1.35 14.33 14.40
CA ARG A 42 2.07 15.05 13.32
C ARG A 42 3.26 14.31 12.71
N GLN A 43 3.48 13.04 13.05
CA GLN A 43 4.56 12.23 12.49
C GLN A 43 4.21 11.72 11.08
N SER A 44 5.22 11.67 10.22
CA SER A 44 5.16 11.00 8.92
C SER A 44 6.09 9.78 8.89
N PHE A 45 5.73 8.79 8.09
CA PHE A 45 6.50 7.58 7.84
C PHE A 45 6.31 7.13 6.40
N SER A 46 7.39 6.70 5.75
CA SER A 46 7.40 6.29 4.34
C SER A 46 7.76 4.80 4.26
N PRO A 47 6.81 3.88 4.49
CA PRO A 47 7.06 2.44 4.38
C PRO A 47 7.45 2.05 2.96
N ALA A 48 8.40 1.12 2.86
CA ALA A 48 8.79 0.49 1.60
C ALA A 48 8.40 -0.99 1.62
N GLN A 49 7.55 -1.39 0.68
CA GLN A 49 7.06 -2.74 0.54
C GLN A 49 7.62 -3.38 -0.74
N SER A 50 8.29 -4.52 -0.58
CA SER A 50 8.87 -5.25 -1.71
C SER A 50 7.77 -5.99 -2.47
N TRP A 51 7.74 -5.76 -3.78
CA TRP A 51 6.97 -6.54 -4.74
C TRP A 51 7.81 -6.69 -6.01
N THR A 52 7.81 -7.90 -6.56
CA THR A 52 8.44 -8.25 -7.83
C THR A 52 7.38 -8.94 -8.68
N SER A 53 7.18 -8.43 -9.89
CA SER A 53 6.25 -9.08 -10.83
C SER A 53 6.81 -10.41 -11.33
N THR A 54 5.95 -11.39 -11.54
CA THR A 54 6.30 -12.68 -12.16
C THR A 54 6.11 -12.67 -13.67
N GLU A 55 5.28 -11.75 -14.19
CA GLU A 55 4.89 -11.68 -15.60
C GLU A 55 4.91 -10.22 -16.09
N THR A 56 4.95 -10.04 -17.41
CA THR A 56 4.74 -8.74 -18.05
C THR A 56 3.24 -8.43 -18.11
N GLY A 57 2.90 -7.15 -18.15
CA GLY A 57 1.52 -6.71 -18.27
C GLY A 57 1.15 -5.55 -17.35
N LEU A 58 -0.13 -5.23 -17.35
CA LEU A 58 -0.70 -4.13 -16.59
C LEU A 58 -1.07 -4.59 -15.16
N TYR A 59 -0.63 -3.82 -14.18
CA TYR A 59 -0.95 -4.02 -12.78
C TYR A 59 -1.56 -2.76 -12.17
N THR A 60 -2.53 -2.96 -11.28
CA THR A 60 -3.08 -1.92 -10.41
C THR A 60 -2.59 -2.15 -8.99
N ILE A 61 -1.90 -1.17 -8.44
CA ILE A 61 -1.40 -1.15 -7.07
C ILE A 61 -2.32 -0.24 -6.26
N GLU A 62 -2.87 -0.76 -5.19
CA GLU A 62 -3.68 -0.02 -4.23
C GLU A 62 -2.96 0.00 -2.88
N VAL A 63 -2.90 1.18 -2.27
CA VAL A 63 -2.34 1.36 -0.92
C VAL A 63 -3.44 1.85 -0.01
N PHE A 64 -3.62 1.14 1.10
CA PHE A 64 -4.61 1.43 2.12
C PHE A 64 -3.92 1.72 3.45
N VAL A 65 -4.51 2.63 4.21
CA VAL A 65 -4.17 2.85 5.61
C VAL A 65 -5.40 2.57 6.46
N TRP A 66 -5.35 1.51 7.25
CA TRP A 66 -6.45 1.09 8.12
C TRP A 66 -6.07 1.23 9.59
N LYS A 67 -7.07 1.24 10.47
CA LYS A 67 -6.88 1.29 11.92
C LYS A 67 -6.24 0.02 12.47
N SER A 68 -6.68 -1.15 12.00
CA SER A 68 -6.16 -2.47 12.37
C SER A 68 -6.61 -3.53 11.36
N ILE A 69 -6.06 -4.75 11.45
CA ILE A 69 -6.53 -5.88 10.63
C ILE A 69 -7.89 -6.39 11.14
N ASP A 70 -8.08 -6.49 12.46
CA ASP A 70 -9.32 -7.01 13.06
C ASP A 70 -10.49 -6.03 13.00
N ASN A 71 -10.19 -4.74 12.89
CA ASN A 71 -11.15 -3.66 12.60
C ASN A 71 -10.63 -2.83 11.42
N PRO A 72 -10.97 -3.21 10.17
CA PRO A 72 -10.47 -2.59 8.94
C PRO A 72 -11.18 -1.26 8.62
N GLU A 73 -11.20 -0.36 9.60
CA GLU A 73 -11.67 1.01 9.42
C GLU A 73 -10.61 1.80 8.64
N ALA A 74 -10.99 2.34 7.48
CA ALA A 74 -10.10 3.17 6.67
C ALA A 74 -9.80 4.50 7.36
N LEU A 75 -8.51 4.82 7.52
CA LEU A 75 -8.03 6.08 8.09
C LEU A 75 -7.79 7.16 7.02
N SER A 76 -7.74 6.78 5.74
CA SER A 76 -7.60 7.68 4.60
C SER A 76 -8.28 7.09 3.36
N ALA A 77 -8.48 7.92 2.34
CA ALA A 77 -8.76 7.41 1.00
C ALA A 77 -7.57 6.54 0.52
N PRO A 78 -7.83 5.48 -0.27
CA PRO A 78 -6.76 4.68 -0.85
C PRO A 78 -6.02 5.45 -1.93
N LEU A 79 -4.74 5.11 -2.11
CA LEU A 79 -3.99 5.52 -3.29
C LEU A 79 -4.05 4.43 -4.35
N LEU A 80 -4.16 4.84 -5.61
CA LEU A 80 -4.15 3.94 -6.75
C LEU A 80 -3.03 4.32 -7.71
N MET A 81 -2.31 3.33 -8.20
CA MET A 81 -1.26 3.48 -9.20
C MET A 81 -1.36 2.36 -10.22
N THR A 82 -1.22 2.70 -11.49
CA THR A 82 -1.15 1.71 -12.57
C THR A 82 0.28 1.60 -13.06
N VAL A 83 0.79 0.37 -13.15
CA VAL A 83 2.15 0.07 -13.60
C VAL A 83 2.08 -0.91 -14.75
N ASN A 84 2.75 -0.60 -15.87
CA ASN A 84 2.95 -1.55 -16.96
C ASN A 84 4.34 -2.17 -16.85
N VAL A 85 4.41 -3.48 -16.61
CA VAL A 85 5.66 -4.24 -16.53
C VAL A 85 5.97 -4.78 -17.92
N VAL A 86 7.15 -4.44 -18.44
CA VAL A 86 7.62 -4.87 -19.76
C VAL A 86 8.84 -5.76 -19.63
N ASP A 87 9.05 -6.68 -20.57
CA ASP A 87 10.29 -7.46 -20.63
C ASP A 87 11.39 -6.54 -21.15
N PRO A 88 12.50 -6.36 -20.43
CA PRO A 88 13.61 -5.52 -20.89
C PRO A 88 14.27 -6.01 -22.20
N LYS A 89 13.95 -7.21 -22.69
CA LYS A 89 14.52 -7.79 -23.92
C LYS A 89 13.66 -7.58 -25.18
N THR A 90 12.52 -6.91 -25.07
CA THR A 90 11.64 -6.55 -26.20
C THR A 90 11.56 -5.05 -26.37
#